data_AF-A0A367LV91-F1
#
_entry.id   AF-A0A367LV91-F1
#
_cell.length_a   1.000
_cell.length_b   1.000
_cell.length_c   1.000
_cell.angle_alpha   90.00
_cell.angle_beta   90.00
_cell.angle_gamma   90.00
#
_symmetry.space_group_name_H-M   'P 1'
#
loop_
_entity.id
_entity.type
_entity.pdbx_description
1 polymer ?
#
loop_
_entity_poly.entity_id
_entity_poly.type
_entity_poly.pdbx_seq_one_letter_code
_entity_poly.pdbx_strand_id
1 'polypeptide(L)'
;KVLLENVSKVTTRKHQLEITCALEHFTATMAAQLLKREDLTIQMQSPKMYKLWMWHAIEENEHKNVAYDVYQKVYGGYFTRVLVMMLTLSLI
;
A
#
# COMPACT_ATOMS: atom_id res chain seq x y z
N LYS A 1 -12.23 0.53 14.94
CA LYS A 1 -12.97 -0.75 14.80
C LYS A 1 -14.25 -0.59 13.97
N VAL A 2 -15.11 0.39 14.29
CA VAL A 2 -16.37 0.68 13.54
C VAL A 2 -16.19 0.91 12.03
N LEU A 3 -15.16 1.64 11.59
CA LEU A 3 -14.90 1.89 10.16
C LEU A 3 -14.61 0.61 9.36
N LEU A 4 -13.73 -0.26 9.88
CA LEU A 4 -13.39 -1.53 9.24
C LEU A 4 -14.57 -2.51 9.25
N GLU A 5 -15.38 -2.52 10.32
CA GLU A 5 -16.63 -3.28 10.36
C GLU A 5 -17.65 -2.80 9.32
N ASN A 6 -17.78 -1.49 9.12
CA ASN A 6 -18.72 -0.94 8.14
C ASN A 6 -18.26 -1.21 6.71
N VAL A 7 -16.96 -1.07 6.42
CA VAL A 7 -16.39 -1.41 5.10
C VAL A 7 -16.53 -2.91 4.83
N SER A 8 -16.24 -3.77 5.80
CA SER A 8 -16.34 -5.23 5.63
C SER A 8 -17.77 -5.75 5.47
N LYS A 9 -18.79 -5.01 5.91
CA LYS A 9 -20.21 -5.33 5.68
C LYS A 9 -20.65 -5.07 4.24
N VAL A 10 -20.00 -4.17 3.53
CA VAL A 10 -20.37 -3.75 2.16
C VAL A 10 -19.45 -4.36 1.10
N THR A 11 -18.21 -4.70 1.48
CA THR A 11 -17.19 -5.23 0.56
C THR A 11 -17.00 -6.74 0.72
N THR A 12 -16.90 -7.45 -0.40
CA THR A 12 -16.57 -8.89 -0.39
C THR A 12 -15.14 -9.12 0.10
N ARG A 13 -14.80 -10.35 0.51
CA ARG A 13 -13.41 -10.71 0.87
C ARG A 13 -12.43 -10.47 -0.29
N LYS A 14 -12.87 -10.68 -1.52
CA LYS A 14 -12.11 -10.35 -2.73
C LYS A 14 -11.83 -8.85 -2.82
N HIS A 15 -12.86 -8.02 -2.70
CA HIS A 15 -12.69 -6.56 -2.74
C HIS A 15 -11.77 -6.05 -1.61
N GLN A 16 -11.87 -6.62 -0.40
CA GLN A 16 -10.98 -6.25 0.70
C GLN A 16 -9.52 -6.51 0.36
N LEU A 17 -9.20 -7.69 -0.20
CA LEU A 17 -7.84 -8.02 -0.61
C LEU A 17 -7.37 -7.17 -1.80
N GLU A 18 -8.25 -6.87 -2.75
CA GLU A 18 -7.94 -5.96 -3.88
C GLU A 18 -7.63 -4.54 -3.40
N ILE A 19 -8.42 -4.02 -2.46
CA ILE A 19 -8.19 -2.72 -1.83
C ILE A 19 -6.87 -2.73 -1.06
N THR A 20 -6.59 -3.77 -0.27
CA THR A 20 -5.30 -3.91 0.42
C THR A 20 -4.15 -3.92 -0.58
N CYS A 21 -4.22 -4.72 -1.64
CA CYS A 21 -3.19 -4.75 -2.68
C CYS A 21 -2.98 -3.37 -3.34
N ALA A 22 -4.05 -2.61 -3.54
CA ALA A 22 -3.96 -1.26 -4.09
C ALA A 22 -3.32 -0.26 -3.13
N LEU A 23 -3.74 -0.24 -1.87
CA LEU A 23 -3.16 0.65 -0.86
C LEU A 23 -1.66 0.39 -0.69
N GLU A 24 -1.26 -0.86 -0.51
CA GLU A 24 0.15 -1.26 -0.38
C GLU A 24 0.97 -0.90 -1.64
N HIS A 25 0.37 -0.96 -2.83
CA HIS A 25 1.04 -0.52 -4.06
C HIS A 25 1.36 0.98 -4.03
N PHE A 26 0.41 1.81 -3.60
CA PHE A 26 0.61 3.26 -3.53
C PHE A 26 1.58 3.65 -2.40
N THR A 27 1.43 3.09 -1.21
CA THR A 27 2.33 3.37 -0.07
C THR A 27 3.75 2.92 -0.38
N ALA A 28 3.95 1.73 -0.96
CA ALA A 28 5.26 1.27 -1.40
C ALA A 28 5.87 2.15 -2.51
N THR A 29 5.05 2.71 -3.41
CA THR A 29 5.52 3.64 -4.44
C THR A 29 6.03 4.93 -3.80
N MET A 30 5.31 5.48 -2.83
CA MET A 30 5.75 6.65 -2.06
C MET A 30 7.01 6.34 -1.25
N ALA A 31 7.04 5.21 -0.56
CA ALA A 31 8.20 4.71 0.17
C ALA A 31 9.43 4.55 -0.73
N ALA A 32 9.26 4.01 -1.93
CA ALA A 32 10.34 3.88 -2.90
C ALA A 32 10.86 5.25 -3.37
N GLN A 33 10.01 6.27 -3.48
CA GLN A 33 10.46 7.64 -3.74
C GLN A 33 11.23 8.18 -2.54
N LEU A 34 10.73 7.98 -1.32
CA LEU A 34 11.38 8.42 -0.09
C LEU A 34 12.80 7.84 0.06
N LEU A 35 13.01 6.57 -0.30
CA LEU A 35 14.32 5.92 -0.27
C LEU A 35 15.31 6.44 -1.33
N LYS A 36 14.81 7.03 -2.43
CA LYS A 36 15.65 7.51 -3.56
C LYS A 36 15.91 9.01 -3.53
N ARG A 37 14.99 9.77 -2.94
CA ARG A 37 14.96 11.23 -2.96
C ARG A 37 15.72 11.79 -1.76
N GLU A 38 17.03 11.97 -1.91
CA GLU A 38 17.87 12.58 -0.86
C GLU A 38 17.36 13.98 -0.48
N ASP A 39 16.78 14.74 -1.42
CA ASP A 39 16.17 16.04 -1.16
C ASP A 39 15.01 16.01 -0.15
N LEU A 40 14.32 14.87 -0.02
CA LEU A 40 13.27 14.67 0.99
C LEU A 40 13.87 14.25 2.34
N THR A 41 14.89 13.39 2.30
CA THR A 41 15.44 12.82 3.54
C THR A 41 16.35 13.79 4.28
N ILE A 42 17.04 14.70 3.59
CA ILE A 42 17.82 15.78 4.23
C ILE A 42 16.96 16.77 5.02
N GLN A 43 15.66 16.86 4.70
CA GLN A 43 14.72 17.71 5.45
C GLN A 43 14.33 17.09 6.80
N MET A 44 14.64 15.81 7.03
CA MET A 44 14.37 15.13 8.30
C MET A 44 15.42 15.50 9.35
N GLN A 45 15.10 16.47 10.20
CA GLN A 45 16.01 16.97 11.24
C GLN A 45 16.32 15.95 12.36
N SER A 46 15.40 15.01 12.63
CA SER A 46 15.57 14.02 13.69
C SER A 46 16.18 12.72 13.17
N PRO A 47 17.37 12.31 13.67
CA PRO A 47 18.00 11.06 13.27
C PRO A 47 17.17 9.81 13.59
N LYS A 48 16.33 9.87 14.64
CA LYS A 48 15.44 8.77 15.01
C LYS A 48 14.28 8.63 14.01
N MET A 49 13.66 9.76 13.63
CA MET A 49 12.59 9.75 12.64
C MET A 49 13.09 9.32 11.28
N TYR A 50 14.27 9.78 10.86
CA TYR A 50 14.90 9.31 9.64
C TYR A 50 15.00 7.79 9.60
N LYS A 51 15.59 7.18 10.64
CA LYS A 51 15.75 5.71 10.72
C LYS A 51 14.42 4.98 10.69
N LEU A 52 13.42 5.46 11.43
CA LEU A 52 12.09 4.88 11.45
C LEU A 52 11.44 4.91 10.06
N TRP A 53 11.47 6.07 9.39
CA TRP A 53 10.90 6.22 8.05
C TRP A 53 11.63 5.38 7.00
N MET A 54 12.95 5.27 7.07
CA MET A 54 13.71 4.43 6.12
C MET A 54 13.40 2.95 6.33
N TRP A 55 13.34 2.48 7.58
CA TRP A 55 12.96 1.11 7.89
C TRP A 55 11.54 0.80 7.43
N HIS A 56 10.58 1.66 7.78
CA HIS A 56 9.19 1.49 7.39
C HIS A 56 9.02 1.54 5.86
N ALA A 57 9.74 2.41 5.16
CA ALA A 57 9.72 2.45 3.70
C ALA A 57 10.20 1.14 3.05
N ILE A 58 11.14 0.43 3.67
CA ILE A 58 11.55 -0.90 3.22
C ILE A 58 10.42 -1.91 3.47
N GLU A 59 9.82 -1.93 4.66
CA GLU A 59 8.71 -2.84 5.00
C GLU A 59 7.50 -2.69 4.07
N GLU A 60 7.11 -1.47 3.74
CA GLU A 60 5.99 -1.22 2.81
C GLU A 60 6.24 -1.84 1.42
N ASN A 61 7.51 -1.88 0.97
CA ASN A 61 7.85 -2.55 -0.28
C ASN A 61 7.73 -4.09 -0.19
N GLU A 62 7.99 -4.67 0.98
CA GLU A 62 7.78 -6.11 1.24
C GLU A 62 6.28 -6.43 1.35
N HIS A 63 5.51 -5.60 2.06
CA HIS A 63 4.06 -5.75 2.19
C HIS A 63 3.36 -5.73 0.83
N LYS A 64 3.71 -4.80 -0.07
CA LYS A 64 3.21 -4.79 -1.45
C LYS A 64 3.41 -6.13 -2.15
N ASN A 65 4.61 -6.72 -2.03
CA ASN A 65 4.91 -7.99 -2.69
C ASN A 65 4.05 -9.12 -2.10
N VAL A 66 3.96 -9.21 -0.78
CA VAL A 66 3.12 -10.21 -0.09
C VAL A 66 1.64 -10.05 -0.47
N ALA A 67 1.10 -8.83 -0.42
CA ALA A 67 -0.30 -8.56 -0.77
C ALA A 67 -0.61 -8.92 -2.23
N TYR A 68 0.31 -8.61 -3.15
CA TYR A 68 0.18 -8.95 -4.56
C TYR A 68 0.21 -10.46 -4.80
N ASP A 69 1.17 -11.17 -4.21
CA ASP A 69 1.32 -12.62 -4.39
C ASP A 69 0.11 -13.38 -3.82
N VAL A 70 -0.40 -12.96 -2.65
CA VAL A 70 -1.62 -13.51 -2.05
C VAL A 70 -2.82 -13.24 -2.97
N TYR A 71 -2.97 -12.04 -3.51
CA TYR A 71 -4.04 -11.73 -4.45
C TYR A 71 -3.98 -12.61 -5.71
N GLN A 72 -2.80 -12.74 -6.32
CA GLN A 72 -2.60 -13.60 -7.51
C GLN A 72 -2.91 -15.07 -7.21
N LYS A 73 -2.53 -15.56 -6.02
CA LYS A 73 -2.75 -16.95 -5.63
C LYS A 73 -4.21 -17.29 -5.34
N VAL A 74 -4.96 -16.36 -4.72
CA VAL A 74 -6.33 -16.63 -4.24
C VAL A 74 -7.38 -16.26 -5.29
N TYR A 75 -7.23 -15.14 -5.99
CA TYR A 75 -8.26 -14.63 -6.91
C TYR A 75 -7.73 -14.38 -8.33
N GLY A 76 -6.54 -13.79 -8.45
CA GLY A 76 -5.96 -13.38 -9.73
C GLY A 76 -6.82 -12.36 -10.50
N GLY A 77 -6.45 -12.13 -11.76
CA GLY A 77 -7.17 -11.24 -12.68
C GLY A 77 -6.52 -9.86 -12.80
N TYR A 78 -5.92 -9.59 -13.96
CA TYR A 78 -5.26 -8.31 -14.21
C TYR A 78 -6.25 -7.15 -14.34
N PHE A 79 -7.33 -7.33 -15.10
CA PHE A 79 -8.32 -6.27 -15.35
C PHE A 79 -9.03 -5.82 -14.08
N THR A 80 -9.45 -6.76 -13.23
CA THR A 80 -10.07 -6.47 -11.94
C THR A 80 -9.13 -5.71 -11.03
N ARG A 81 -7.86 -6.12 -10.96
CA ARG A 81 -6.83 -5.42 -10.19
C ARG A 81 -6.65 -3.98 -10.68
N VAL A 82 -6.51 -3.76 -11.99
CA VAL A 82 -6.32 -2.42 -12.56
C VAL A 82 -7.54 -1.53 -12.28
N LEU A 83 -8.75 -2.07 -12.43
CA LEU A 83 -9.97 -1.33 -12.12
C LEU A 83 -10.00 -0.87 -10.66
N VAL A 84 -9.69 -1.77 -9.72
CA VAL A 84 -9.64 -1.42 -8.29
C VAL A 84 -8.53 -0.42 -8.01
N MET A 85 -7.35 -0.56 -8.61
CA MET A 85 -6.27 0.43 -8.48
C MET A 85 -6.71 1.84 -8.91
N MET A 86 -7.44 1.94 -10.04
CA MET A 86 -7.97 3.23 -10.52
C MET A 86 -9.01 3.82 -9.57
N LEU A 87 -9.93 2.98 -9.06
CA LEU A 87 -10.93 3.41 -8.08
C LEU A 87 -10.27 3.86 -6.77
N THR A 88 -9.30 3.10 -6.27
CA THR A 88 -8.54 3.46 -5.07
C THR A 88 -7.77 4.78 -5.28
N LEU A 89 -7.14 4.98 -6.43
CA LEU A 89 -6.47 6.25 -6.74
C LEU A 89 -7.44 7.44 -6.75
N SER A 90 -8.67 7.27 -7.24
CA SER A 90 -9.67 8.36 -7.24
C SER A 90 -10.16 8.78 -5.85
N LEU A 91 -9.86 7.98 -4.82
CA LEU A 91 -10.27 8.20 -3.44
C LEU A 91 -9.16 8.80 -2.56
N ILE A 92 -7.93 8.93 -3.08
CA ILE A 92 -6.74 9.44 -2.38
C ILE A 92 -6.33 10.76 -3.01
#